data_AF-X1RWM9-F1
#
_entry.id   AF-X1RWM9-F1
#
_cell.length_a   1.000
_cell.length_b   1.000
_cell.length_c   1.000
_cell.angle_alpha   90.00
_cell.angle_beta   90.00
_cell.angle_gamma   90.00
#
_symmetry.space_group_name_H-M   'P 1'
#
loop_
_entity.id
_entity.type
_entity.pdbx_description
1 polymer ?
#
loop_
_entity_poly.entity_id
_entity_poly.type
_entity_poly.pdbx_seq_one_letter_code
_entity_poly.pdbx_strand_id
1 'polypeptide(L)' 'MANNIFRQAAELLKAKDNGAELTEEELELINIAIIPMTIHGCPLPEDIPIGEGLEELAKMVEEAHIEASQV' A
#
# COMPACT_ATOMS: atom_id res chain seq x y z
N MET A 1 -1.13 8.37 13.59
CA MET A 1 -0.70 7.57 12.44
C MET A 1 -1.90 7.50 11.52
N ALA A 2 -1.83 8.04 10.30
CA ALA A 2 -2.94 7.88 9.37
C ALA A 2 -3.18 6.38 9.13
N ASN A 3 -4.44 5.93 9.23
CA ASN A 3 -4.83 4.55 8.99
C ASN A 3 -4.77 4.24 7.48
N ASN A 4 -3.54 4.17 6.95
CA ASN A 4 -3.26 3.95 5.54
C ASN A 4 -2.88 2.50 5.32
N ILE A 5 -3.78 1.73 4.70
CA ILE A 5 -3.57 0.30 4.45
C ILE A 5 -2.39 0.06 3.50
N PHE A 6 -2.15 0.96 2.53
CA PHE A 6 -1.05 0.83 1.59
C PHE A 6 0.31 0.99 2.28
N ARG A 7 0.40 1.94 3.22
CA ARG A 7 1.60 2.15 4.05
C ARG A 7 1.90 0.92 4.90
N GLN A 8 0.89 0.39 5.59
CA GLN A 8 1.02 -0.81 6.41
C GLN A 8 1.45 -2.02 5.57
N ALA A 9 0.84 -2.23 4.41
CA ALA A 9 1.22 -3.32 3.51
C ALA A 9 2.67 -3.20 3.01
N ALA A 10 3.13 -1.99 2.67
CA ALA A 10 4.51 -1.76 2.25
C ALA A 10 5.52 -2.08 3.38
N GLU A 11 5.21 -1.68 4.61
CA GLU A 11 6.03 -1.99 5.79
C GLU A 11 6.08 -3.50 6.09
N LEU A 12 4.95 -4.20 5.98
CA LEU A 12 4.88 -5.65 6.16
C LEU A 12 5.66 -6.41 5.08
N LEU A 13 5.57 -5.99 3.81
CA LEU A 13 6.38 -6.57 2.73
C LEU A 13 7.87 -6.38 3.00
N LYS A 14 8.29 -5.18 3.40
CA LYS A 14 9.67 -4.91 3.76
C LYS A 14 10.12 -5.74 4.96
N ALA A 15 9.27 -5.93 5.97
CA ALA A 15 9.57 -6.79 7.11
C ALA A 15 9.76 -8.24 6.66
N LYS A 16 8.87 -8.75 5.81
CA LYS A 16 8.94 -10.09 5.23
C LYS A 16 10.21 -10.30 4.40
N ASP A 17 10.60 -9.32 3.57
CA ASP A 17 11.84 -9.37 2.79
C ASP A 17 13.10 -9.41 3.68
N ASN A 18 13.00 -8.86 4.90
CA ASN A 18 14.03 -8.94 5.93
C ASN A 18 13.93 -10.21 6.80
N GLY A 19 13.06 -11.15 6.45
CA GLY A 19 12.92 -12.44 7.12
C GLY A 19 11.91 -12.48 8.27
N ALA A 20 11.05 -11.47 8.42
CA ALA A 20 9.95 -11.53 9.37
C ALA A 20 8.90 -12.56 8.96
N GLU A 21 8.39 -13.32 9.92
CA GLU A 21 7.23 -14.18 9.74
C GLU A 21 5.97 -13.32 9.88
N LEU A 22 5.11 -13.34 8.85
CA LEU A 22 3.85 -12.62 8.86
C LEU A 22 2.73 -13.55 9.35
N THR A 23 1.85 -12.99 10.16
CA THR A 23 0.58 -13.62 10.54
C THR A 23 -0.39 -13.69 9.35
N GLU A 24 -1.44 -14.50 9.48
CA GLU A 24 -2.50 -14.60 8.47
C GLU A 24 -3.21 -13.25 8.24
N GLU A 25 -3.47 -12.50 9.33
CA GLU A 25 -4.08 -11.16 9.25
C GLU A 25 -3.21 -10.16 8.50
N GLU A 26 -1.89 -10.18 8.72
CA GLU A 26 -0.93 -9.33 8.01
C GLU A 26 -0.83 -9.69 6.52
N LEU A 27 -0.88 -10.98 6.19
CA LEU A 27 -0.92 -11.44 4.81
C LEU A 27 -2.23 -11.04 4.11
N GLU A 28 -3.36 -11.14 4.81
CA GLU A 28 -4.65 -10.69 4.30
C GLU A 28 -4.66 -9.18 4.05
N LEU A 29 -4.07 -8.39 4.96
CA LEU A 29 -3.92 -6.94 4.79
C LEU A 29 -3.13 -6.61 3.51
N ILE A 30 -2.00 -7.29 3.27
CA ILE A 30 -1.23 -7.13 2.02
C ILE A 30 -2.09 -7.49 0.81
N ASN A 31 -2.78 -8.63 0.85
CA ASN A 31 -3.62 -9.08 -0.27
C ASN A 31 -4.74 -8.10 -0.61
N ILE A 32 -5.36 -7.47 0.39
CA ILE A 32 -6.37 -6.42 0.18
C ILE A 32 -5.72 -5.17 -0.41
N ALA A 33 -4.56 -4.76 0.11
CA ALA A 33 -3.87 -3.55 -0.31
C ALA A 33 -3.39 -3.59 -1.77
N ILE A 34 -3.11 -4.77 -2.33
CA ILE A 34 -2.68 -4.90 -3.74
C ILE A 34 -3.83 -4.92 -4.74
N ILE A 35 -5.08 -5.11 -4.30
CA ILE A 35 -6.24 -5.19 -5.21
C ILE A 35 -6.32 -3.98 -6.17
N PRO A 36 -6.17 -2.71 -5.71
CA PRO A 36 -6.23 -1.55 -6.61
C PRO A 36 -5.18 -1.57 -7.73
N MET A 37 -4.03 -2.22 -7.52
CA MET A 37 -2.99 -2.37 -8.54
C MET A 37 -3.38 -3.38 -9.63
N THR A 38 -4.33 -4.26 -9.36
CA THR A 38 -4.82 -5.27 -10.32
C THR A 38 -6.03 -4.80 -11.13
N ILE A 39 -6.58 -3.62 -10.82
CA ILE A 39 -7.76 -3.07 -11.49
C ILE A 39 -7.33 -2.24 -12.71
N HIS A 40 -8.01 -2.43 -13.84
CA HIS A 40 -7.81 -1.58 -15.03
C HIS A 40 -8.11 -0.12 -14.71
N GLY A 41 -7.15 0.76 -14.99
CA GLY A 41 -7.22 2.19 -14.68
C GLY A 41 -6.45 2.60 -13.44
N CYS A 42 -5.69 1.68 -12.80
CA CYS A 42 -4.66 2.06 -11.85
C CYS A 42 -3.67 3.03 -12.54
N PRO A 43 -3.34 4.19 -11.93
CA PRO A 43 -2.43 5.17 -12.54
C PRO A 43 -0.95 4.72 -12.51
N LEU A 44 -0.67 3.56 -11.91
CA LEU A 44 0.68 3.03 -11.78
C LEU A 44 1.08 2.19 -13.01
N PRO A 45 2.40 2.11 -13.33
CA PRO A 45 2.90 1.19 -14.34
C PRO A 45 2.53 -0.27 -14.04
N GLU A 46 2.21 -1.05 -15.07
CA GLU A 46 1.83 -2.46 -14.91
C GLU A 46 2.97 -3.35 -14.37
N ASP A 47 4.22 -2.93 -14.56
CA ASP A 47 5.44 -3.64 -14.17
C ASP A 47 6.09 -3.10 -12.88
N ILE A 48 5.44 -2.17 -12.19
CA ILE A 48 5.98 -1.62 -10.94
C ILE A 48 6.11 -2.72 -9.88
N PRO A 49 7.23 -2.78 -9.13
CA PRO A 49 7.35 -3.66 -7.99
C PRO A 49 6.23 -3.39 -6.97
N ILE A 50 5.63 -4.45 -6.41
CA ILE A 50 4.48 -4.33 -5.49
C ILE A 50 4.78 -3.39 -4.32
N GLY A 51 5.97 -3.50 -3.72
CA GLY A 51 6.39 -2.63 -2.61
C GLY A 51 6.41 -1.16 -3.01
N GLU A 52 6.98 -0.83 -4.17
CA GLU A 52 7.01 0.54 -4.70
C GLU A 52 5.61 1.05 -5.04
N GLY A 53 4.77 0.22 -5.66
CA GLY A 53 3.39 0.60 -5.97
C GLY A 53 2.54 0.88 -4.73
N LEU A 54 2.71 0.10 -3.66
CA LEU A 54 2.07 0.37 -2.37
C LEU A 54 2.55 1.67 -1.73
N GLU A 55 3.84 2.00 -1.84
CA GLU A 55 4.35 3.30 -1.37
C GLU A 55 3.76 4.48 -2.15
N GLU A 56 3.62 4.37 -3.47
CA GLU A 56 3.00 5.41 -4.31
C GLU A 56 1.52 5.59 -3.99
N LEU A 57 0.76 4.48 -3.86
CA LEU A 57 -0.65 4.56 -3.42
C LEU A 57 -0.77 5.14 -2.02
N ALA A 58 0.17 4.83 -1.12
CA ALA A 58 0.18 5.40 0.22
C ALA A 58 0.33 6.92 0.17
N LYS A 59 1.27 7.44 -0.63
CA LYS A 59 1.47 8.88 -0.84
C LYS A 59 0.21 9.54 -1.40
N MET A 60 -0.39 8.97 -2.45
CA MET A 60 -1.60 9.52 -3.07
C MET A 60 -2.76 9.68 -2.07
N VAL A 61 -2.97 8.67 -1.21
CA VAL A 61 -4.03 8.75 -0.17
C VAL A 61 -3.68 9.76 0.92
N GLU A 62 -2.42 9.81 1.35
CA GLU A 62 -1.94 10.76 2.37
C GLU A 62 -2.08 12.21 1.87
N GLU A 63 -1.71 12.48 0.62
CA GLU A 63 -1.83 13.78 -0.02
C GLU A 63 -3.30 14.19 -0.22
N ALA A 64 -4.16 13.29 -0.69
CA ALA A 64 -5.60 13.55 -0.82
C ALA A 64 -6.25 13.89 0.55
N HIS A 65 -5.77 13.27 1.63
CA HIS A 65 -6.26 13.55 2.98
C HIS A 65 -5.83 14.94 3.49
N ILE A 66 -4.66 15.43 3.05
CA ILE A 66 -4.17 16.78 3.36
C ILE A 66 -5.04 17.83 2.65
N GLU A 67 -5.36 17.63 1.38
CA GLU A 67 -6.22 18.56 0.62
C GLU A 67 -7.64 18.64 1.18
N ALA A 68 -8.23 17.50 1.57
CA ALA A 68 -9.57 17.45 2.18
C ALA A 68 -9.65 18.13 3.56
N SER A 69 -8.52 18.33 4.25
CA SER A 69 -8.44 18.96 5.57
C SER A 69 -8.19 20.47 5.52
N GLN A 70 -8.01 21.05 4.33
CA GLN A 70 -7.75 22.48 4.10
C GLN A 70 -8.97 23.25 3.56
N VAL A 71 -10.12 22.59 3.41
CA VAL A 71 -11.39 23.17 2.91
C VAL A 71 -12.43 23.34 4.00
#